data_AF-A0AAV8WKR9-F1
#
_entry.id   AF-A0AAV8WKR9-F1
#
_cell.length_a   1.000
_cell.length_b   1.000
_cell.length_c   1.000
_cell.angle_alpha   90.00
_cell.angle_beta   90.00
_cell.angle_gamma   90.00
#
_symmetry.space_group_name_H-M   'P 1'
#
loop_
_entity.id
_entity.type
_entity.pdbx_description
1 polymer ?
#
loop_
_entity_poly.entity_id
_entity_poly.type
_entity_poly.pdbx_seq_one_letter_code
_entity_poly.pdbx_strand_id
1 'polypeptide(L)'
;MFGFKEGTTLVSHTSQKGKLVLLLSTMHHDDAIDHTTKEKNKPEITTYYNKTKGAVDVVDEMKGTYSVSRKTNHWPLVIFFSILNISGINA
;
A
#
# COMPACT_ATOMS: atom_id res chain seq x y z
N MET A 1 17.50 -10.89 2.80
CA MET A 1 17.91 -11.13 4.20
C MET A 1 16.70 -10.95 5.09
N PHE A 2 16.50 -11.84 6.05
CA PHE A 2 15.44 -11.77 7.05
C PHE A 2 16.06 -11.50 8.42
N GLY A 3 15.39 -10.68 9.22
CA GLY A 3 15.72 -10.45 10.63
C GLY A 3 14.48 -10.72 11.48
N PHE A 4 14.63 -11.56 12.50
CA PHE A 4 13.53 -11.98 13.36
C PHE A 4 13.68 -11.39 14.75
N LYS A 5 12.59 -10.87 15.28
CA LYS A 5 12.41 -10.46 16.67
C LYS A 5 11.05 -10.98 17.13
N GLU A 6 10.86 -11.17 18.43
CA GLU A 6 9.60 -11.66 19.01
C GLU A 6 8.38 -10.93 18.40
N GLY A 7 7.56 -11.66 17.63
CA GLY A 7 6.36 -11.17 16.95
C GLY A 7 6.61 -10.20 15.77
N THR A 8 7.82 -10.07 15.25
CA THR A 8 8.12 -9.15 14.15
C THR A 8 9.25 -9.66 13.24
N THR A 9 9.02 -9.57 11.93
CA THR A 9 9.99 -9.94 10.89
C THR A 9 10.33 -8.72 10.03
N LEU A 10 11.63 -8.47 9.87
CA LEU A 10 12.19 -7.47 8.96
C LEU A 10 12.72 -8.17 7.71
N VAL A 11 12.38 -7.65 6.54
CA VAL A 11 12.83 -8.16 5.24
C VAL A 11 13.61 -7.09 4.51
N SER A 12 14.80 -7.46 4.08
CA SER A 12 15.67 -6.66 3.21
C SER A 12 15.88 -7.42 1.90
N HIS A 13 15.33 -6.89 0.79
CA HIS A 13 15.37 -7.53 -0.53
C HIS A 13 15.73 -6.51 -1.63
N THR A 14 16.66 -6.87 -2.52
CA THR A 14 17.06 -6.04 -3.65
C THR A 14 16.34 -6.47 -4.92
N SER A 15 15.32 -5.71 -5.33
CA SER A 15 14.59 -5.99 -6.58
C SER A 15 15.35 -5.52 -7.83
N GLN A 16 16.18 -4.46 -7.71
CA GLN A 16 17.03 -3.94 -8.78
C GLN A 16 18.41 -3.59 -8.21
N LYS A 17 19.46 -3.64 -9.05
CA LYS A 17 20.82 -3.26 -8.62
C LYS A 17 20.80 -1.82 -8.09
N GLY A 18 21.27 -1.63 -6.85
CA GLY A 18 21.29 -0.33 -6.18
C GLY A 18 19.97 0.13 -5.57
N LYS A 19 18.89 -0.67 -5.66
CA LYS A 19 17.61 -0.37 -5.00
C LYS A 19 17.27 -1.44 -3.97
N LEU A 20 17.18 -1.01 -2.72
CA LEU A 20 16.79 -1.86 -1.60
C LEU A 20 15.31 -1.65 -1.26
N VAL A 21 14.59 -2.75 -1.06
CA VAL A 21 13.26 -2.79 -0.48
C VAL A 21 13.38 -3.28 0.96
N LEU A 22 12.94 -2.46 1.90
CA LEU A 22 12.91 -2.78 3.33
C LEU A 22 11.46 -2.81 3.81
N LEU A 23 11.03 -3.93 4.38
CA LEU A 23 9.66 -4.11 4.87
C LEU A 23 9.69 -4.70 6.28
N LEU A 24 8.78 -4.24 7.13
CA LEU A 24 8.54 -4.77 8.47
C LEU A 24 7.15 -5.40 8.51
N SER A 25 7.03 -6.57 9.12
CA SER A 25 5.77 -7.29 9.25
C SER A 25 5.64 -7.85 10.66
N THR A 26 4.46 -7.70 11.26
CA THR A 26 4.06 -8.37 12.52
C THR A 26 3.11 -9.54 12.27
N MET A 27 2.76 -9.81 11.01
CA MET A 27 1.86 -10.90 10.60
C MET A 27 2.62 -12.14 10.16
N HIS A 28 3.80 -11.94 9.57
CA HIS A 28 4.63 -12.99 9.00
C HIS A 28 5.80 -13.26 9.94
N HIS A 29 6.04 -14.54 10.26
CA HIS A 29 6.98 -14.96 11.31
C HIS A 29 8.09 -15.91 10.79
N ASP A 30 8.18 -16.07 9.47
CA ASP A 30 9.10 -16.95 8.77
C ASP A 30 9.81 -16.24 7.60
N ASP A 31 10.69 -16.96 6.91
CA ASP A 31 11.44 -16.52 5.72
C ASP A 31 10.81 -17.02 4.40
N ALA A 32 9.49 -17.19 4.39
CA ALA A 32 8.77 -17.72 3.23
C ALA A 32 9.03 -16.92 1.95
N ILE A 33 9.29 -17.65 0.86
CA ILE A 33 9.52 -17.14 -0.48
C ILE A 33 8.29 -17.46 -1.33
N ASP A 34 7.81 -16.47 -2.07
CA ASP A 34 6.65 -16.64 -2.94
C ASP A 34 7.05 -17.26 -4.28
N HIS A 35 6.82 -18.57 -4.39
CA HIS A 35 7.05 -19.37 -5.60
C HIS A 35 6.02 -19.14 -6.71
N THR A 36 4.91 -18.44 -6.44
CA THR A 36 3.88 -18.16 -7.46
C THR A 36 4.28 -17.03 -8.40
N THR A 37 5.25 -16.21 -7.99
CA THR A 37 5.76 -15.11 -8.81
C THR A 37 6.89 -15.57 -9.73
N LYS A 38 6.99 -14.96 -10.93
CA LYS A 38 8.11 -15.20 -11.87
C LYS A 38 9.44 -14.60 -11.37
N GLU A 39 9.44 -13.88 -10.25
CA GLU A 39 10.63 -13.28 -9.65
C GLU A 39 11.33 -14.30 -8.74
N LYS A 40 12.60 -14.61 -9.04
CA LYS A 40 13.40 -15.48 -8.19
C LYS A 40 13.59 -14.84 -6.81
N ASN A 41 13.33 -15.61 -5.76
CA ASN A 41 13.59 -15.26 -4.35
C ASN A 41 12.82 -14.04 -3.81
N LYS A 42 11.64 -13.75 -4.36
CA LYS A 42 10.78 -12.70 -3.82
C LYS A 42 10.18 -13.12 -2.47
N PRO A 43 10.39 -12.38 -1.38
CA PRO A 43 9.81 -12.69 -0.08
C PRO A 43 8.28 -12.58 -0.11
N GLU A 44 7.57 -13.52 0.52
CA GLU A 44 6.10 -13.52 0.57
C GLU A 44 5.54 -12.22 1.15
N ILE A 45 6.18 -11.69 2.19
CA ILE A 45 5.87 -10.37 2.80
C ILE A 45 5.81 -9.26 1.74
N THR A 46 6.72 -9.29 0.76
CA THR A 46 6.73 -8.29 -0.33
C THR A 46 5.56 -8.47 -1.28
N THR A 47 5.19 -9.71 -1.61
CA THR A 47 3.99 -9.97 -2.42
C THR A 47 2.74 -9.53 -1.68
N TYR A 48 2.59 -9.92 -0.41
CA TYR A 48 1.43 -9.58 0.41
C TYR A 48 1.26 -8.05 0.54
N TYR A 49 2.35 -7.34 0.82
CA TYR A 49 2.35 -5.87 0.86
C TYR A 49 1.90 -5.27 -0.48
N ASN A 50 2.43 -5.74 -1.61
CA ASN A 50 2.04 -5.22 -2.91
C ASN A 50 0.56 -5.48 -3.26
N LYS A 51 -0.01 -6.61 -2.80
CA LYS A 51 -1.44 -6.91 -2.99
C LYS A 51 -2.35 -5.96 -2.20
N THR A 52 -1.89 -5.47 -1.04
CA THR A 52 -2.73 -4.71 -0.10
C THR A 52 -2.50 -3.20 -0.16
N LYS A 53 -1.29 -2.74 -0.51
CA LYS A 53 -0.91 -1.32 -0.49
C LYS A 53 -1.71 -0.42 -1.44
N GLY A 54 -2.33 -0.99 -2.48
CA GLY A 54 -3.00 -0.23 -3.54
C GLY A 54 -4.36 0.34 -3.18
N ALA A 55 -4.95 -0.05 -2.03
CA ALA A 55 -6.32 0.34 -1.69
C ALA A 55 -6.52 1.87 -1.63
N VAL A 56 -5.55 2.61 -1.08
CA VAL A 56 -5.64 4.07 -0.97
C VAL A 56 -5.50 4.73 -2.34
N ASP A 57 -4.59 4.26 -3.18
CA ASP A 57 -4.39 4.77 -4.53
C ASP A 57 -5.66 4.60 -5.38
N VAL A 58 -6.35 3.47 -5.24
CA VAL A 58 -7.62 3.19 -5.93
C VAL A 58 -8.71 4.19 -5.52
N VAL A 59 -8.84 4.50 -4.22
CA VAL A 59 -9.80 5.49 -3.74
C VAL A 59 -9.46 6.90 -4.24
N ASP A 60 -8.18 7.26 -4.30
CA ASP A 60 -7.75 8.56 -4.84
C ASP A 60 -8.02 8.66 -6.36
N GLU A 61 -7.78 7.60 -7.11
CA GLU A 61 -8.10 7.51 -8.55
C GLU A 61 -9.61 7.67 -8.80
N MET A 62 -10.45 7.00 -8.01
CA MET A 62 -11.91 7.13 -8.09
C MET A 62 -12.36 8.56 -7.77
N LYS A 63 -11.81 9.16 -6.71
CA LYS A 63 -12.08 10.56 -6.33
C LYS A 63 -11.65 11.55 -7.42
N GLY A 64 -10.55 11.28 -8.10
CA GLY A 64 -10.05 12.10 -9.21
C GLY A 64 -10.91 11.99 -10.47
N THR A 65 -11.37 10.79 -10.79
CA THR A 65 -12.20 10.53 -11.99
C THR A 65 -13.61 11.08 -11.84
N TYR A 66 -14.22 10.94 -10.66
CA TYR A 66 -15.59 11.37 -10.38
C TYR A 66 -15.63 12.25 -9.13
N SER A 67 -15.18 13.51 -9.26
CA SER A 67 -15.12 14.47 -8.15
C SER A 67 -16.29 15.47 -8.16
N VAL A 68 -16.94 15.66 -7.00
CA VAL A 68 -17.87 16.79 -6.77
C VAL A 68 -17.17 18.09 -6.36
N SER A 69 -15.84 18.05 -6.22
CA SER A 69 -15.04 19.20 -5.77
C SER A 69 -15.19 20.40 -6.72
N ARG A 70 -15.20 21.62 -6.16
CA ARG A 70 -15.22 22.89 -6.91
C ARG A 70 -14.18 23.85 -6.36
N LYS A 71 -13.70 24.77 -7.22
CA LYS A 71 -12.83 25.87 -6.79
C LYS A 71 -13.54 26.69 -5.73
N THR A 72 -12.89 26.91 -4.59
CA THR A 72 -13.44 27.65 -3.45
C THR A 72 -12.32 28.36 -2.71
N ASN A 73 -12.65 29.49 -2.09
CA ASN A 73 -11.74 30.23 -1.21
C ASN A 73 -11.94 29.85 0.27
N HIS A 74 -12.86 28.93 0.56
CA HIS A 74 -13.18 28.47 1.92
C HIS A 74 -12.68 27.04 2.11
N TRP A 75 -11.60 26.85 2.88
CA TRP A 75 -11.04 25.53 3.17
C TRP A 75 -12.03 24.52 3.79
N PRO A 76 -13.04 24.91 4.61
CA PRO A 76 -14.00 23.95 5.15
C PRO A 76 -14.82 23.28 4.04
N LEU A 77 -15.09 24.00 2.95
CA LEU A 77 -15.83 23.46 1.81
C LEU A 77 -15.02 22.41 1.04
N VAL A 78 -13.68 22.51 1.05
CA VAL A 78 -12.78 21.48 0.47
C VAL A 78 -12.91 20.15 1.24
N ILE A 79 -13.02 20.22 2.56
CA ILE A 79 -13.26 19.05 3.40
C ILE A 79 -14.65 18.48 3.14
N PHE A 80 -15.68 19.33 3.07
CA PHE A 80 -17.03 18.91 2.74
C PHE A 80 -17.10 18.14 1.40
N PHE A 81 -16.50 18.66 0.33
CA PHE A 81 -16.42 17.96 -0.95
C PHE A 81 -15.65 16.63 -0.85
N SER A 82 -14.59 16.56 -0.03
CA SER A 82 -13.86 15.30 0.19
C SER A 82 -14.73 14.25 0.89
N ILE A 83 -15.53 14.64 1.89
CA ILE A 83 -16.48 13.76 2.56
C ILE A 83 -17.54 13.25 1.58
N LEU A 84 -18.08 14.12 0.73
CA LEU A 84 -19.06 13.72 -0.29
C LEU A 84 -18.48 12.72 -1.29
N ASN A 85 -17.26 12.93 -1.79
CA ASN A 85 -16.60 11.99 -2.69
C ASN A 85 -16.39 10.62 -2.03
N ILE A 86 -15.93 10.58 -0.78
CA ILE A 86 -15.75 9.32 -0.03
C ILE A 86 -17.11 8.64 0.20
N SER A 87 -18.14 9.42 0.54
CA SER A 87 -19.50 8.90 0.74
C SER A 87 -20.08 8.29 -0.52
N GLY A 88 -19.83 8.91 -1.69
CA GLY A 88 -20.27 8.39 -2.98
C GLY A 88 -19.55 7.10 -3.39
N ILE A 89 -18.28 6.93 -3.02
CA ILE A 89 -17.54 5.67 -3.25
C ILE A 89 -18.07 4.55 -2.33
N ASN A 90 -18.50 4.88 -1.12
CA ASN A 90 -18.96 3.93 -0.10
C ASN A 90 -20.47 3.59 -0.16
N ALA A 91 -21.24 4.24 -1.02
CA ALA A 91 -22.68 4.03 -1.17
C ALA A 91 -23.00 2.78 -2.01
#